data_AF-A0A2E6WC24-F1
#
_entry.id   AF-A0A2E6WC24-F1
#
_cell.length_a   1.000
_cell.length_b   1.000
_cell.length_c   1.000
_cell.angle_alpha   90.00
_cell.angle_beta   90.00
_cell.angle_gamma   90.00
#
_symmetry.space_group_name_H-M   'P 1'
#
loop_
_entity.id
_entity.type
_entity.pdbx_description
1 polymer ?
#
loop_
_entity_poly.entity_id
_entity_poly.type
_entity_poly.pdbx_seq_one_letter_code
_entity_poly.pdbx_strand_id
1 'polypeptide(L)'
;MKKLATVLAVAIIAVVASAEKAQAIPAFAKAFTERYVNTSKNADFVAAAKEKKCNLCHFGTSKKNKNDFGKAFAKHFKKANYSSTRVREEADAVKKEFDEGLKKVLAEKNPAGKTYKSLIDAGKLPGTVEE
;
A
#
# COMPACT_ATOMS: atom_id res chain seq x y z
N MET A 1 62.86 10.84 -8.86
CA MET A 1 62.31 9.82 -9.79
C MET A 1 62.36 8.45 -9.12
N LYS A 2 61.27 7.66 -9.21
CA LYS A 2 61.11 6.22 -8.85
C LYS A 2 60.85 5.95 -7.35
N LYS A 3 59.59 5.91 -6.88
CA LYS A 3 58.54 4.83 -6.90
C LYS A 3 58.70 3.82 -5.74
N LEU A 4 57.62 3.66 -4.95
CA LEU A 4 57.05 2.44 -4.31
C LEU A 4 56.53 2.76 -2.89
N ALA A 5 55.21 2.92 -2.72
CA ALA A 5 54.25 1.90 -2.27
C ALA A 5 54.31 1.73 -0.73
N THR A 6 53.25 2.06 0.02
CA THR A 6 52.16 1.12 0.26
C THR A 6 50.92 1.88 0.77
N VAL A 7 49.82 1.79 0.00
CA VAL A 7 48.48 2.22 0.36
C VAL A 7 47.79 1.01 1.00
N LEU A 8 47.40 1.10 2.28
CA LEU A 8 46.51 0.11 2.90
C LEU A 8 45.13 0.75 3.08
N ALA A 9 44.39 0.81 1.97
CA ALA A 9 42.97 1.17 1.99
C ALA A 9 42.18 -0.07 2.42
N VAL A 10 41.69 -0.07 3.66
CA VAL A 10 40.71 -1.03 4.14
C VAL A 10 39.38 -0.69 3.48
N ALA A 11 39.12 -1.31 2.32
CA ALA A 11 37.82 -1.25 1.67
C ALA A 11 36.82 -2.10 2.48
N ILE A 12 36.12 -1.46 3.41
CA ILE A 12 34.91 -2.01 4.01
C ILE A 12 33.86 -2.04 2.90
N ILE A 13 33.74 -3.18 2.23
CA ILE A 13 32.61 -3.48 1.36
C ILE A 13 31.41 -3.62 2.30
N ALA A 14 30.70 -2.51 2.53
CA ALA A 14 29.38 -2.53 3.10
C ALA A 14 28.49 -3.29 2.12
N VAL A 15 28.33 -4.58 2.35
CA VAL A 15 27.26 -5.38 1.74
C VAL A 15 25.97 -4.72 2.20
N VAL A 16 25.42 -3.85 1.36
CA VAL A 16 24.04 -3.40 1.44
C VAL A 16 23.21 -4.66 1.24
N ALA A 17 22.89 -5.31 2.37
CA ALA A 17 21.80 -6.26 2.45
C ALA A 17 20.56 -5.49 1.99
N SER A 18 20.20 -5.69 0.73
CA SER A 18 18.88 -5.38 0.21
C SER A 18 17.90 -6.23 1.01
N ALA A 19 17.53 -5.74 2.20
CA ALA A 19 16.39 -6.26 2.90
C ALA A 19 15.25 -6.17 1.91
N GLU A 20 14.81 -7.32 1.38
CA GLU A 20 13.52 -7.47 0.75
C GLU A 20 12.49 -7.14 1.82
N LYS A 21 12.30 -5.84 2.08
CA LYS A 21 11.18 -5.35 2.83
C LYS A 21 9.99 -5.96 2.13
N ALA A 22 9.18 -6.72 2.86
CA ALA A 22 7.89 -7.16 2.40
C ALA A 22 7.11 -5.91 1.98
N GLN A 23 7.28 -5.58 0.70
CA GLN A 23 6.86 -4.35 0.06
C GLN A 23 5.36 -4.57 -0.14
N ALA A 24 4.56 -4.30 0.90
CA ALA A 24 3.18 -3.91 0.71
C ALA A 24 3.27 -2.80 -0.31
N ILE A 25 2.85 -3.07 -1.55
CA ILE A 25 3.22 -2.26 -2.71
C ILE A 25 2.91 -0.82 -2.34
N PRO A 26 3.91 0.05 -2.07
CA PRO A 26 3.65 1.41 -1.61
C PRO A 26 2.79 2.15 -2.62
N ALA A 27 2.84 1.72 -3.89
CA ALA A 27 1.94 2.16 -4.95
C ALA A 27 0.46 1.97 -4.61
N PHE A 28 0.02 0.94 -3.85
CA PHE A 28 -1.38 0.75 -3.49
C PHE A 28 -1.85 1.73 -2.43
N ALA A 29 -1.11 1.88 -1.33
CA ALA A 29 -1.43 2.86 -0.30
C ALA A 29 -1.35 4.29 -0.87
N LYS A 30 -0.35 4.57 -1.70
CA LYS A 30 -0.22 5.83 -2.45
C LYS A 30 -1.39 6.04 -3.40
N ALA A 31 -1.75 5.04 -4.20
CA ALA A 31 -2.83 5.11 -5.16
C ALA A 31 -4.18 5.37 -4.47
N PHE A 32 -4.47 4.64 -3.39
CA PHE A 32 -5.67 4.88 -2.58
C PHE A 32 -5.67 6.30 -2.00
N THR A 33 -4.53 6.75 -1.46
CA THR A 33 -4.38 8.11 -0.92
C THR A 33 -4.65 9.15 -2.00
N GLU A 34 -4.04 9.04 -3.17
CA GLU A 34 -4.21 9.99 -4.27
C GLU A 34 -5.63 10.04 -4.80
N ARG A 35 -6.33 8.91 -4.82
CA ARG A 35 -7.65 8.78 -5.45
C ARG A 35 -8.81 9.04 -4.52
N TYR A 36 -8.64 8.80 -3.23
CA TYR A 36 -9.72 8.87 -2.25
C TYR A 36 -9.39 9.80 -1.10
N VAL A 37 -8.19 9.77 -0.55
CA VAL A 37 -7.86 10.62 0.60
C VAL A 37 -7.64 12.07 0.15
N ASN A 38 -6.86 12.29 -0.91
CA ASN A 38 -6.52 13.65 -1.36
C ASN A 38 -7.65 14.33 -2.15
N THR A 39 -8.61 13.57 -2.66
CA THR A 39 -9.73 14.06 -3.47
C THR A 39 -11.05 14.11 -2.70
N SER A 40 -11.13 13.47 -1.52
CA SER A 40 -12.34 13.48 -0.71
C SER A 40 -12.59 14.86 -0.12
N LYS A 41 -13.85 15.28 -0.19
CA LYS A 41 -14.35 16.49 0.46
C LYS A 41 -14.76 16.24 1.93
N ASN A 42 -14.75 14.98 2.36
CA ASN A 42 -15.10 14.60 3.73
C ASN A 42 -13.85 14.69 4.63
N ALA A 43 -13.73 15.80 5.36
CA ALA A 43 -12.56 16.09 6.19
C ALA A 43 -12.30 15.02 7.27
N ASP A 44 -13.35 14.43 7.85
CA ASP A 44 -13.23 13.40 8.89
C ASP A 44 -12.58 12.13 8.34
N PHE A 45 -13.03 11.69 7.15
CA PHE A 45 -12.40 10.57 6.46
C PHE A 45 -10.93 10.88 6.14
N VAL A 46 -10.64 12.08 5.63
CA VAL A 46 -9.28 12.48 5.27
C VAL A 46 -8.36 12.45 6.50
N ALA A 47 -8.82 13.00 7.63
CA ALA A 47 -8.09 12.99 8.88
C ALA A 47 -7.84 11.55 9.37
N ALA A 48 -8.90 10.74 9.47
CA ALA A 48 -8.80 9.35 9.92
C ALA A 48 -7.88 8.51 9.03
N ALA A 49 -7.98 8.65 7.70
CA ALA A 49 -7.16 7.89 6.76
C ALA A 49 -5.67 8.27 6.85
N LYS A 50 -5.36 9.56 6.99
CA LYS A 50 -3.98 10.05 7.17
C LYS A 50 -3.35 9.60 8.49
N GLU A 51 -4.15 9.49 9.55
CA GLU A 51 -3.71 8.96 10.84
C GLU A 51 -3.39 7.47 10.74
N LYS A 52 -4.30 6.67 10.15
CA LYS A 52 -4.15 5.20 10.14
C LYS A 52 -3.05 4.68 9.22
N LYS A 53 -2.77 5.33 8.08
CA LYS A 53 -1.71 4.90 7.13
C LYS A 53 -1.83 3.40 6.78
N CYS A 54 -0.88 2.57 7.21
CA CYS A 54 -0.90 1.12 7.01
C CYS A 54 -2.10 0.44 7.68
N ASN A 55 -2.61 1.01 8.78
CA ASN A 55 -3.73 0.48 9.53
C ASN A 55 -5.09 0.71 8.83
N LEU A 56 -5.08 1.30 7.62
CA LEU A 56 -6.25 1.33 6.76
C LEU A 56 -6.66 -0.08 6.31
N CYS A 57 -5.67 -0.94 6.00
CA CYS A 57 -5.89 -2.32 5.53
C CYS A 57 -5.34 -3.38 6.50
N HIS A 58 -4.52 -2.98 7.45
CA HIS A 58 -3.83 -3.84 8.42
C HIS A 58 -4.23 -3.50 9.84
N PHE A 59 -3.91 -4.39 10.79
CA PHE A 59 -4.09 -4.12 12.22
C PHE A 59 -2.94 -4.70 13.04
N GLY A 60 -2.77 -4.20 14.26
CA GLY A 60 -1.67 -4.58 15.14
C GLY A 60 -0.29 -4.26 14.54
N THR A 61 0.71 -5.08 14.87
CA THR A 61 2.12 -4.86 14.48
C THR A 61 2.54 -5.61 13.21
N SER A 62 1.70 -6.51 12.71
CA SER A 62 2.01 -7.40 11.59
C SER A 62 1.26 -7.00 10.32
N LYS A 63 1.96 -6.79 9.21
CA LYS A 63 1.34 -6.58 7.89
C LYS A 63 0.60 -7.80 7.34
N LYS A 64 0.77 -8.98 7.97
CA LYS A 64 0.00 -10.17 7.62
C LYS A 64 -1.44 -10.09 8.16
N ASN A 65 -1.62 -9.34 9.24
CA ASN A 65 -2.93 -9.09 9.84
C ASN A 65 -3.66 -8.10 8.95
N LYS A 66 -4.80 -8.50 8.41
CA LYS A 66 -5.61 -7.69 7.49
C LYS A 66 -6.99 -7.54 8.09
N ASN A 67 -7.46 -6.30 8.20
CA ASN A 67 -8.85 -6.06 8.55
C ASN A 67 -9.77 -6.53 7.41
N ASP A 68 -11.08 -6.51 7.62
CA ASP A 68 -12.10 -6.83 6.62
C ASP A 68 -11.86 -6.14 5.27
N PHE A 69 -11.53 -4.84 5.28
CA PHE A 69 -11.23 -4.11 4.05
C PHE A 69 -9.95 -4.62 3.36
N GLY A 70 -8.88 -4.88 4.10
CA GLY A 70 -7.63 -5.46 3.59
C GLY A 70 -7.82 -6.87 3.05
N LYS A 71 -8.72 -7.66 3.64
CA LYS A 71 -9.14 -8.98 3.14
C LYS A 71 -9.89 -8.83 1.82
N ALA A 72 -10.87 -7.93 1.73
CA ALA A 72 -11.59 -7.62 0.48
C ALA A 72 -10.63 -7.16 -0.62
N PHE A 73 -9.71 -6.24 -0.28
CA PHE A 73 -8.68 -5.77 -1.19
C PHE A 73 -7.83 -6.92 -1.74
N ALA A 74 -7.42 -7.87 -0.90
CA ALA A 74 -6.61 -9.02 -1.32
C ALA A 74 -7.35 -10.06 -2.18
N LYS A 75 -8.69 -9.98 -2.29
CA LYS A 75 -9.47 -10.80 -3.25
C LYS A 75 -9.21 -10.32 -4.68
N HIS A 76 -9.22 -9.01 -4.90
CA HIS A 76 -9.06 -8.39 -6.22
C HIS A 76 -7.61 -8.09 -6.59
N PHE A 77 -6.76 -7.85 -5.59
CA PHE A 77 -5.36 -7.48 -5.79
C PHE A 77 -4.42 -8.61 -5.35
N LYS A 78 -3.85 -9.32 -6.32
CA LYS A 78 -2.83 -10.34 -6.09
C LYS A 78 -1.44 -9.75 -6.32
N LYS A 79 -0.55 -9.86 -5.34
CA LYS A 79 0.83 -9.33 -5.41
C LYS A 79 1.58 -9.78 -6.67
N ALA A 80 1.35 -11.01 -7.13
CA ALA A 80 1.96 -11.56 -8.34
C ALA A 80 1.68 -10.71 -9.59
N ASN A 81 0.53 -10.05 -9.67
CA ASN A 81 0.11 -9.22 -10.81
C ASN A 81 0.68 -7.79 -10.73
N TYR A 82 1.41 -7.43 -9.67
CA TYR A 82 1.88 -6.07 -9.43
C TYR A 82 3.33 -6.08 -8.94
N SER A 83 4.20 -6.79 -9.65
CA SER A 83 5.65 -6.74 -9.38
C SER A 83 6.18 -5.31 -9.55
N SER A 84 7.28 -4.97 -8.88
CA SER A 84 7.88 -3.63 -9.00
C SER A 84 8.25 -3.28 -10.45
N THR A 85 8.66 -4.27 -11.25
CA THR A 85 8.95 -4.10 -12.68
C THR A 85 7.69 -3.72 -13.44
N ARG A 86 6.61 -4.48 -13.27
CA ARG A 86 5.34 -4.19 -13.95
C ARG A 86 4.77 -2.84 -13.56
N VAL A 87 4.81 -2.48 -12.27
CA VAL A 87 4.37 -1.17 -11.78
C VAL A 87 5.17 -0.02 -12.41
N ARG A 88 6.46 -0.23 -12.72
CA ARG A 88 7.33 0.76 -13.35
C ARG A 88 7.13 0.84 -14.87
N GLU A 89 7.09 -0.31 -15.55
CA GLU A 89 7.12 -0.39 -17.02
C GLU A 89 5.73 -0.35 -17.65
N GLU A 90 4.70 -0.83 -16.95
CA GLU A 90 3.31 -0.86 -17.40
C GLU A 90 2.44 0.08 -16.55
N ALA A 91 2.98 1.25 -16.19
CA ALA A 91 2.37 2.15 -15.20
C ALA A 91 0.90 2.50 -15.51
N ASP A 92 0.56 2.78 -16.77
CA ASP A 92 -0.81 3.13 -17.18
C ASP A 92 -1.77 1.93 -17.13
N ALA A 93 -1.33 0.75 -17.57
CA ALA A 93 -2.13 -0.47 -17.50
C ALA A 93 -2.40 -0.86 -16.04
N VAL A 94 -1.34 -0.85 -15.21
CA VAL A 94 -1.43 -1.07 -13.77
C VAL A 94 -2.35 -0.04 -13.11
N LYS A 95 -2.26 1.23 -13.51
CA LYS A 95 -3.14 2.29 -13.00
C LYS A 95 -4.61 1.97 -13.32
N LYS A 96 -4.93 1.59 -14.55
CA LYS A 96 -6.29 1.26 -14.98
C LYS A 96 -6.84 0.05 -14.24
N GLU A 97 -6.08 -1.04 -14.18
CA GLU A 97 -6.47 -2.25 -13.43
C GLU A 97 -6.71 -1.94 -11.95
N PHE A 98 -5.86 -1.09 -11.38
CA PHE A 98 -6.03 -0.63 -10.00
C PHE A 98 -7.32 0.14 -9.79
N ASP A 99 -7.65 1.06 -10.70
CA ASP A 99 -8.86 1.87 -10.63
C ASP A 99 -10.12 0.99 -10.72
N GLU A 100 -10.11 0.00 -11.62
CA GLU A 100 -11.20 -0.95 -11.80
C GLU A 100 -11.36 -1.89 -10.60
N GLY A 101 -10.25 -2.46 -10.12
CA GLY A 101 -10.24 -3.32 -8.94
C GLY A 101 -10.71 -2.58 -7.68
N LEU A 102 -10.28 -1.32 -7.51
CA LEU A 102 -10.65 -0.52 -6.34
C LEU A 102 -12.13 -0.15 -6.37
N LYS A 103 -12.71 0.14 -7.54
CA LYS A 103 -14.16 0.30 -7.69
C LYS A 103 -14.92 -0.95 -7.25
N LYS A 104 -14.45 -2.15 -7.62
CA LYS A 104 -15.05 -3.43 -7.20
C LYS A 104 -14.97 -3.63 -5.69
N VAL A 105 -13.79 -3.42 -5.10
CA VAL A 105 -13.60 -3.48 -3.65
C VAL A 105 -14.56 -2.54 -2.94
N LEU A 106 -14.67 -1.29 -3.39
CA LEU A 106 -15.51 -0.28 -2.73
C LEU A 106 -17.01 -0.57 -2.82
N ALA A 107 -17.44 -1.33 -3.82
CA ALA A 107 -18.81 -1.80 -3.97
C ALA A 107 -19.11 -3.04 -3.10
N GLU A 108 -18.10 -3.76 -2.61
CA GLU A 108 -18.32 -4.86 -1.66
C GLU A 108 -18.88 -4.35 -0.33
N LYS A 109 -19.69 -5.22 0.29
CA LYS A 109 -20.20 -5.00 1.65
C LYS A 109 -19.19 -5.49 2.68
N ASN A 110 -19.04 -4.71 3.75
CA ASN A 110 -18.37 -5.15 4.97
C ASN A 110 -19.26 -6.17 5.72
N PRO A 111 -18.74 -6.80 6.80
CA PRO A 111 -19.52 -7.76 7.61
C PRO A 111 -20.82 -7.19 8.18
N ALA A 112 -20.89 -5.88 8.42
CA ALA A 112 -22.09 -5.18 8.87
C ALA A 112 -23.07 -4.80 7.74
N GLY A 113 -22.85 -5.28 6.51
CA GLY A 113 -23.76 -5.11 5.37
C GLY A 113 -23.68 -3.76 4.64
N LYS A 114 -22.79 -2.85 5.06
CA LYS A 114 -22.57 -1.55 4.41
C LYS A 114 -21.47 -1.66 3.36
N THR A 115 -21.61 -0.95 2.24
CA THR A 115 -20.52 -0.92 1.26
C THR A 115 -19.33 -0.14 1.81
N TYR A 116 -18.10 -0.53 1.46
CA TYR A 116 -16.91 0.22 1.88
C TYR A 116 -16.95 1.67 1.39
N LYS A 117 -17.50 1.92 0.19
CA LYS A 117 -17.74 3.28 -0.29
C LYS A 117 -18.65 4.07 0.66
N SER A 118 -19.76 3.49 1.12
CA SER A 118 -20.70 4.19 2.00
C SER A 118 -20.10 4.58 3.34
N LEU A 119 -19.12 3.81 3.84
CA LEU A 119 -18.36 4.16 5.04
C LEU A 119 -17.47 5.38 4.80
N ILE A 120 -16.72 5.37 3.69
CA ILE A 120 -15.86 6.49 3.30
C ILE A 120 -16.67 7.77 3.10
N ASP A 121 -17.78 7.68 2.37
CA ASP A 121 -18.68 8.82 2.13
C ASP A 121 -19.23 9.38 3.45
N ALA A 122 -19.47 8.51 4.45
CA ALA A 122 -19.91 8.86 5.80
C ALA A 122 -18.79 9.30 6.75
N GLY A 123 -17.57 9.55 6.26
CA GLY A 123 -16.46 10.05 7.06
C GLY A 123 -15.71 8.97 7.84
N LYS A 124 -16.03 7.70 7.60
CA LYS A 124 -15.48 6.56 8.34
C LYS A 124 -14.39 5.86 7.54
N LEU A 125 -13.53 5.15 8.25
CA LEU A 125 -12.61 4.21 7.63
C LEU A 125 -13.38 3.02 7.04
N PRO A 126 -12.93 2.45 5.92
CA PRO A 126 -13.59 1.30 5.31
C PRO A 126 -13.36 0.01 6.11
N GLY A 127 -12.22 -0.14 6.79
CA GLY A 127 -11.99 -1.27 7.70
C GLY A 127 -12.79 -1.11 8.99
N THR A 128 -13.58 -2.13 9.33
CA THR A 128 -14.47 -2.16 10.50
C THR A 128 -14.25 -3.33 11.45
N VAL A 129 -13.50 -4.35 11.02
CA VAL A 129 -13.27 -5.57 11.81
C VAL A 129 -11.80 -5.97 11.75
N GLU A 130 -11.18 -6.15 12.91
CA GLU A 130 -9.82 -6.66 13.08
C GLU A 130 -9.90 -8.13 13.50
N GLU A 131 -9.58 -9.03 12.57
CA GLU A 131 -9.69 -10.49 12.75
C GLU A 131 -8.54 -11.22 12.06
#